data_AF-A0A969P6U0-F1
#
_entry.id   AF-A0A969P6U0-F1
#
_cell.length_a   1.000
_cell.length_b   1.000
_cell.length_c   1.000
_cell.angle_alpha   90.00
_cell.angle_beta   90.00
_cell.angle_gamma   90.00
#
_symmetry.space_group_name_H-M   'P 1'
#
loop_
_entity.id
_entity.type
_entity.pdbx_description
1 polymer ?
#
loop_
_entity_poly.entity_id
_entity_poly.type
_entity_poly.pdbx_seq_one_letter_code
_entity_poly.pdbx_strand_id
1 'polypeptide(L)'
;MKSLGLVLNNFKLGQKLTILLLVVFAVGVVASGVALSNILNNSAQNEVSSKALMLMSTMISVRDYTTTQINPELKDKLETEFLPQTVPSYSAREVFEKLRSSDEAYKEFFYKEATLNPTNLRDKADGFEAPIVERFRQDPNLKELRGFYDSPSGKLFYIARPLAISKQSCLVCHSTPEAAPKSMIERYGATNGFGWKLNEVVSAQMISVPATTVLQNAQRSFMVLIGVFSLIFAATILAVNFWLKRYVVRPLKRMAKVAEAVSMGDTAAEFERTSNDEVGSLAETFSRMKMSLTMAMQRLEQYRSGRRSVDSGRRSIDRPPSSQDQ
;
A
#
# COMPACT_ATOMS: atom_id res chain seq x y z
N MET A 1 -23.64 15.19 9.92
CA MET A 1 -24.48 13.97 9.79
C MET A 1 -25.93 14.24 9.35
N LYS A 2 -26.63 15.29 9.82
CA LYS A 2 -28.03 15.57 9.43
C LYS A 2 -28.24 15.92 7.94
N SER A 3 -27.26 16.51 7.24
CA SER A 3 -27.38 16.87 5.82
C SER A 3 -27.24 15.68 4.86
N LEU A 4 -26.45 14.66 5.20
CA LEU A 4 -26.21 13.50 4.34
C LEU A 4 -27.43 12.56 4.25
N GLY A 5 -28.18 12.43 5.35
CA GLY A 5 -29.42 11.65 5.40
C GLY A 5 -30.58 12.26 4.60
N LEU A 6 -30.59 13.59 4.46
CA LEU A 6 -31.61 14.33 3.71
C LEU A 6 -31.46 14.17 2.19
N VAL A 7 -30.21 14.15 1.70
CA VAL A 7 -29.90 13.91 0.28
C VAL A 7 -30.20 12.48 -0.14
N LEU A 8 -29.95 11.51 0.76
CA LEU A 8 -30.24 10.10 0.49
C LEU A 8 -31.73 9.82 0.32
N ASN A 9 -32.62 10.56 0.99
CA ASN A 9 -34.05 10.28 1.00
C ASN A 9 -34.74 10.40 -0.36
N ASN A 10 -34.21 11.21 -1.29
CA ASN A 10 -34.79 11.41 -2.62
C ASN A 10 -34.36 10.37 -3.66
N PHE A 11 -33.44 9.47 -3.32
CA PHE A 11 -32.95 8.44 -4.23
C PHE A 11 -33.84 7.19 -4.24
N LYS A 12 -34.01 6.61 -5.44
CA LYS A 12 -34.67 5.30 -5.60
C LYS A 12 -33.86 4.23 -4.85
N LEU A 13 -34.52 3.18 -4.37
CA LEU A 13 -33.89 2.09 -3.61
C LEU A 13 -32.60 1.56 -4.27
N GLY A 14 -32.62 1.37 -5.59
CA GLY A 14 -31.43 0.94 -6.34
C GLY A 14 -30.25 1.91 -6.24
N GLN A 15 -30.50 3.23 -6.30
CA GLN A 15 -29.46 4.24 -6.18
C GLN A 15 -28.87 4.28 -4.76
N LYS A 16 -29.71 4.15 -3.71
CA LYS A 16 -29.25 4.07 -2.32
C LYS A 16 -28.30 2.89 -2.13
N LEU A 17 -28.64 1.72 -2.68
CA LEU A 17 -27.82 0.51 -2.62
C LEU A 17 -26.52 0.66 -3.42
N THR A 18 -26.58 1.23 -4.63
CA THR A 18 -25.37 1.50 -5.43
C THR A 18 -24.42 2.46 -4.71
N ILE A 19 -24.94 3.53 -4.10
CA ILE A 19 -24.14 4.49 -3.33
C ILE A 19 -23.49 3.79 -2.14
N LEU A 20 -24.24 2.96 -1.40
CA LEU A 20 -23.69 2.19 -0.28
C LEU A 20 -22.54 1.28 -0.73
N LEU A 21 -22.72 0.55 -1.84
CA LEU A 21 -21.67 -0.30 -2.43
C LEU A 21 -20.43 0.50 -2.81
N LEU A 22 -20.61 1.66 -3.44
CA LEU A 22 -19.50 2.53 -3.81
C LEU A 22 -18.74 3.05 -2.59
N VAL A 23 -19.44 3.40 -1.51
CA VAL A 23 -18.79 3.88 -0.27
C VAL A 23 -18.01 2.76 0.42
N VAL A 24 -18.62 1.60 0.64
CA VAL A 24 -17.94 0.44 1.26
C VAL A 24 -16.68 0.09 0.47
N PHE A 25 -16.76 0.16 -0.85
CA PHE A 25 -15.61 -0.14 -1.67
C PHE A 25 -14.56 0.95 -1.71
N ALA A 26 -14.93 2.23 -1.76
CA ALA A 26 -13.96 3.32 -1.70
C ALA A 26 -13.08 3.17 -0.45
N VAL A 27 -13.69 2.82 0.68
CA VAL A 27 -12.98 2.48 1.92
C VAL A 27 -12.07 1.26 1.72
N GLY A 28 -12.58 0.18 1.11
CA GLY A 28 -11.81 -1.02 0.81
C GLY A 28 -10.58 -0.78 -0.07
N VAL A 29 -10.70 0.04 -1.12
CA VAL A 29 -9.58 0.41 -2.01
C VAL A 29 -8.54 1.23 -1.28
N VAL A 30 -8.97 2.22 -0.50
CA VAL A 30 -8.03 3.04 0.26
C VAL A 30 -7.27 2.16 1.26
N ALA A 31 -7.98 1.31 2.01
CA ALA A 31 -7.37 0.38 2.96
C ALA A 31 -6.40 -0.60 2.27
N SER A 32 -6.82 -1.20 1.15
CA SER A 32 -6.00 -2.16 0.39
C SER A 32 -4.81 -1.49 -0.29
N GLY A 33 -4.99 -0.28 -0.81
CA GLY A 33 -3.94 0.52 -1.42
C GLY A 33 -2.87 0.92 -0.40
N VAL A 34 -3.28 1.34 0.80
CA VAL A 34 -2.36 1.63 1.91
C VAL A 34 -1.61 0.36 2.34
N ALA A 35 -2.32 -0.75 2.54
CA ALA A 35 -1.71 -2.02 2.93
C ALA A 35 -0.69 -2.50 1.87
N LEU A 36 -1.07 -2.44 0.59
CA LEU A 36 -0.22 -2.85 -0.51
C LEU A 36 1.00 -1.94 -0.67
N SER A 37 0.82 -0.62 -0.56
CA SER A 37 1.91 0.35 -0.60
C SER A 37 2.93 0.07 0.51
N ASN A 38 2.46 -0.22 1.73
CA ASN A 38 3.33 -0.57 2.84
C ASN A 38 4.10 -1.87 2.57
N ILE A 39 3.41 -2.91 2.09
CA ILE A 39 4.04 -4.20 1.75
C ILE A 39 5.11 -4.00 0.68
N LEU A 40 4.78 -3.35 -0.43
CA LEU A 40 5.72 -3.17 -1.55
C LEU A 40 6.92 -2.31 -1.18
N ASN A 41 6.71 -1.23 -0.41
CA ASN A 41 7.81 -0.39 0.05
C ASN A 41 8.74 -1.14 1.03
N ASN A 42 8.17 -1.93 1.95
CA ASN A 42 8.96 -2.74 2.87
C ASN A 42 9.73 -3.85 2.13
N SER A 43 9.09 -4.53 1.17
CA SER A 43 9.74 -5.53 0.32
C SER A 43 10.88 -4.91 -0.49
N ALA A 44 10.66 -3.75 -1.11
CA ALA A 44 11.68 -3.02 -1.86
C ALA A 44 12.89 -2.65 -0.97
N GLN A 45 12.64 -2.12 0.23
CA GLN A 45 13.71 -1.82 1.18
C GLN A 45 14.46 -3.06 1.65
N ASN A 46 13.75 -4.16 1.93
CA ASN A 46 14.36 -5.41 2.39
C ASN A 46 15.23 -6.07 1.32
N GLU A 47 14.78 -6.08 0.06
CA GLU A 47 15.53 -6.63 -1.07
C GLU A 47 16.85 -5.87 -1.26
N VAL A 48 16.76 -4.54 -1.34
CA VAL A 48 17.92 -3.67 -1.54
C VAL A 48 18.87 -3.73 -0.33
N SER A 49 18.33 -3.74 0.89
CA SER A 49 19.11 -3.88 2.12
C SER A 49 19.85 -5.20 2.20
N SER A 50 19.24 -6.32 1.81
CA SER A 50 19.87 -7.63 1.89
C SER A 50 21.09 -7.72 0.97
N LYS A 51 20.97 -7.22 -0.27
CA LYS A 51 22.08 -7.16 -1.23
C LYS A 51 23.20 -6.24 -0.72
N ALA A 52 22.84 -5.07 -0.21
CA ALA A 52 23.79 -4.11 0.37
C ALA A 52 24.55 -4.70 1.56
N LEU A 53 23.85 -5.32 2.51
CA LEU A 53 24.44 -5.94 3.69
C LEU A 53 25.36 -7.12 3.34
N MET A 54 24.98 -7.93 2.35
CA MET A 54 25.82 -9.02 1.87
C MET A 54 27.15 -8.48 1.35
N LEU A 55 27.11 -7.53 0.43
CA LEU A 55 28.32 -6.92 -0.14
C LEU A 55 29.18 -6.21 0.91
N MET A 56 28.55 -5.44 1.81
CA MET A 56 29.25 -4.80 2.92
C MET A 56 29.93 -5.83 3.82
N SER A 57 29.24 -6.91 4.19
CA SER A 57 29.80 -7.96 5.04
C SER A 57 30.94 -8.69 4.34
N THR A 58 30.82 -8.95 3.02
CA THR A 58 31.92 -9.50 2.22
C THR A 58 33.16 -8.60 2.26
N MET A 59 32.98 -7.28 2.09
CA MET A 59 34.11 -6.35 2.14
C MET A 59 34.72 -6.26 3.54
N ILE A 60 33.90 -6.32 4.59
CA ILE A 60 34.38 -6.41 5.97
C ILE A 60 35.19 -7.70 6.18
N SER A 61 34.76 -8.84 5.62
CA SER A 61 35.54 -10.08 5.67
C SER A 61 36.88 -9.98 4.93
N VAL A 62 36.94 -9.27 3.80
CA VAL A 62 38.22 -9.00 3.09
C VAL A 62 39.17 -8.18 3.97
N ARG A 63 38.66 -7.19 4.70
CA ARG A 63 39.47 -6.41 5.66
C ARG A 63 40.03 -7.29 6.76
N ASP A 64 39.16 -8.13 7.33
CA ASP A 64 39.53 -9.03 8.42
C ASP A 64 40.57 -10.04 7.96
N TYR A 65 40.38 -10.66 6.79
CA TYR A 65 41.36 -11.55 6.18
C TYR A 65 42.71 -10.86 5.93
N THR A 66 42.69 -9.62 5.42
CA THR A 66 43.92 -8.85 5.21
C THR A 66 44.67 -8.65 6.54
N THR A 67 43.94 -8.31 7.60
CA THR A 67 44.53 -8.07 8.92
C THR A 67 45.04 -9.34 9.59
N THR A 68 44.27 -10.43 9.52
CA THR A 68 44.49 -11.64 10.30
C THR A 68 45.37 -12.69 9.60
N GLN A 69 45.37 -12.71 8.26
CA GLN A 69 46.09 -13.70 7.46
C GLN A 69 47.21 -13.09 6.63
N ILE A 70 47.01 -11.92 6.02
CA ILE A 70 48.03 -11.34 5.12
C ILE A 70 49.11 -10.56 5.87
N ASN A 71 48.72 -9.70 6.82
CA ASN A 71 49.67 -8.85 7.53
C ASN A 71 50.75 -9.63 8.32
N PRO A 72 50.45 -10.74 9.01
CA PRO A 72 51.46 -11.54 9.69
C PRO A 72 52.55 -12.07 8.75
N GLU A 73 52.18 -12.55 7.56
CA GLU A 73 53.10 -13.14 6.58
C GLU A 73 54.03 -12.11 5.92
N LEU A 74 53.64 -10.83 5.96
CA LEU A 74 54.41 -9.74 5.34
C LEU A 74 55.11 -8.86 6.38
N LYS A 75 55.09 -9.23 7.66
CA LYS A 75 55.60 -8.40 8.77
C LYS A 75 57.01 -7.86 8.50
N ASP A 76 57.96 -8.74 8.18
CA ASP A 76 59.37 -8.37 7.99
C ASP A 76 59.54 -7.40 6.81
N LYS A 77 58.77 -7.58 5.73
CA LYS A 77 58.79 -6.69 4.57
C LYS A 77 58.20 -5.31 4.92
N LEU A 78 57.13 -5.29 5.72
CA LEU A 78 56.45 -4.05 6.13
C LEU A 78 57.28 -3.19 7.09
N GLU A 79 58.35 -3.72 7.69
CA GLU A 79 59.30 -2.93 8.48
C GLU A 79 60.12 -1.95 7.61
N THR A 80 60.26 -2.24 6.32
CA THR A 80 61.08 -1.44 5.39
C THR A 80 60.27 -0.79 4.26
N GLU A 81 59.21 -1.45 3.79
CA GLU A 81 58.41 -1.00 2.65
C GLU A 81 56.92 -0.94 2.98
N PHE A 82 56.31 0.22 2.78
CA PHE A 82 54.86 0.38 2.87
C PHE A 82 54.18 -0.16 1.61
N LEU A 83 53.37 -1.20 1.80
CA LEU A 83 52.56 -1.81 0.76
C LEU A 83 51.07 -1.48 0.98
N PRO A 84 50.40 -0.72 0.09
CA PRO A 84 48.98 -0.41 0.26
C PRO A 84 48.09 -1.65 0.40
N GLN A 85 48.47 -2.78 -0.22
CA GLN A 85 47.73 -4.05 -0.22
C GLN A 85 47.65 -4.71 1.16
N THR A 86 48.41 -4.25 2.15
CA THR A 86 48.33 -4.73 3.54
C THR A 86 47.43 -3.83 4.40
N VAL A 87 46.94 -2.72 3.85
CA VAL A 87 45.96 -1.86 4.51
C VAL A 87 44.55 -2.45 4.28
N PRO A 88 43.82 -2.81 5.35
CA PRO A 88 42.52 -3.50 5.21
C PRO A 88 41.50 -2.73 4.36
N SER A 89 41.45 -1.40 4.49
CA SER A 89 40.53 -0.53 3.74
C SER A 89 40.87 -0.47 2.26
N TYR A 90 42.16 -0.44 1.94
CA TYR A 90 42.64 -0.48 0.57
C TYR A 90 42.25 -1.79 -0.09
N SER A 91 42.54 -2.93 0.54
CA SER A 91 42.25 -4.25 -0.04
C SER A 91 40.76 -4.48 -0.25
N ALA A 92 39.92 -4.15 0.74
CA ALA A 92 38.48 -4.26 0.59
C ALA A 92 37.96 -3.38 -0.55
N ARG A 93 38.46 -2.15 -0.68
CA ARG A 93 38.06 -1.28 -1.78
C ARG A 93 38.54 -1.76 -3.15
N GLU A 94 39.79 -2.18 -3.29
CA GLU A 94 40.29 -2.69 -4.57
C GLU A 94 39.54 -3.94 -5.03
N VAL A 95 39.23 -4.86 -4.09
CA VAL A 95 38.39 -6.03 -4.39
C VAL A 95 36.99 -5.60 -4.84
N PHE A 96 36.39 -4.62 -4.17
CA PHE A 96 35.09 -4.08 -4.58
C PHE A 96 35.14 -3.40 -5.96
N GLU A 97 36.16 -2.57 -6.22
CA GLU A 97 36.34 -1.92 -7.53
C GLU A 97 36.57 -2.96 -8.63
N LYS A 98 37.23 -4.08 -8.33
CA LYS A 98 37.36 -5.20 -9.28
C LYS A 98 36.01 -5.82 -9.60
N LEU A 99 35.17 -6.09 -8.60
CA LEU A 99 33.80 -6.55 -8.78
C LEU A 99 33.01 -5.56 -9.67
N ARG A 100 33.03 -4.28 -9.29
CA ARG A 100 32.33 -3.18 -9.95
C ARG A 100 32.72 -2.99 -11.42
N SER A 101 34.00 -3.20 -11.74
CA SER A 101 34.52 -3.06 -13.11
C SER A 101 34.40 -4.33 -13.95
N SER A 102 34.26 -5.50 -13.32
CA SER A 102 34.19 -6.79 -14.02
C SER A 102 32.78 -7.19 -14.47
N ASP A 103 31.73 -6.64 -13.87
CA ASP A 103 30.35 -7.02 -14.12
C ASP A 103 29.45 -5.77 -14.15
N GLU A 104 28.78 -5.56 -15.29
CA GLU A 104 27.88 -4.43 -15.52
C GLU A 104 26.74 -4.37 -14.49
N ALA A 105 26.33 -5.50 -13.90
CA ALA A 105 25.31 -5.55 -12.86
C ALA A 105 25.72 -4.83 -11.56
N TYR A 106 27.02 -4.58 -11.35
CA TYR A 106 27.54 -3.93 -10.15
C TYR A 106 28.10 -2.53 -10.41
N LYS A 107 28.09 -2.03 -11.65
CA LYS A 107 28.76 -0.78 -12.05
C LYS A 107 28.33 0.47 -11.26
N GLU A 108 27.07 0.50 -10.86
CA GLU A 108 26.43 1.56 -10.06
C GLU A 108 26.39 1.26 -8.55
N PHE A 109 27.12 0.23 -8.10
CA PHE A 109 27.31 -0.06 -6.69
C PHE A 109 28.59 0.63 -6.23
N PHE A 110 28.59 1.15 -5.00
CA PHE A 110 29.74 1.88 -4.45
C PHE A 110 30.02 1.39 -3.04
N TYR A 111 31.28 1.08 -2.76
CA TYR A 111 31.77 0.80 -1.41
C TYR A 111 32.89 1.77 -1.07
N LYS A 112 32.81 2.37 0.10
CA LYS A 112 33.80 3.33 0.58
C LYS A 112 33.85 3.32 2.10
N GLU A 113 35.05 3.48 2.64
CA GLU A 113 35.22 3.84 4.04
C GLU A 113 35.37 5.36 4.12
N ALA A 114 34.23 6.04 4.08
CA ALA A 114 34.16 7.49 4.01
C ALA A 114 34.73 8.11 5.28
N THR A 115 35.89 8.73 5.15
CA THR A 115 36.72 9.17 6.28
C THR A 115 36.90 10.68 6.21
N LEU A 116 36.76 11.38 7.34
CA LEU A 116 36.86 12.86 7.37
C LEU A 116 38.28 13.34 7.03
N ASN A 117 39.29 12.65 7.57
CA ASN A 117 40.71 12.90 7.33
C ASN A 117 41.44 11.59 6.97
N PRO A 118 41.36 11.11 5.71
CA PRO A 118 42.01 9.87 5.28
C PRO A 118 43.45 10.08 4.83
N THR A 119 44.27 9.04 4.91
CA THR A 119 45.57 9.01 4.22
C THR A 119 45.42 9.09 2.70
N ASN A 120 44.50 8.31 2.12
CA ASN A 120 44.23 8.31 0.69
C ASN A 120 43.00 9.19 0.40
N LEU A 121 43.16 10.26 -0.39
CA LEU A 121 42.07 11.20 -0.69
C LEU A 121 40.88 10.56 -1.41
N ARG A 122 41.07 9.40 -2.05
CA ARG A 122 39.97 8.63 -2.64
C ARG A 122 38.96 8.18 -1.58
N ASP A 123 39.34 8.10 -0.30
CA ASP A 123 38.48 7.75 0.84
C ASP A 123 37.86 8.99 1.54
N LYS A 124 38.15 10.21 1.06
CA LYS A 124 37.68 11.42 1.74
C LYS A 124 36.16 11.52 1.66
N ALA A 125 35.52 11.63 2.82
CA ALA A 125 34.07 11.78 2.91
C ALA A 125 33.63 13.01 2.11
N ASP A 126 32.62 12.82 1.25
CA ASP A 126 32.03 13.91 0.49
C ASP A 126 30.95 14.67 1.28
N GLY A 127 30.23 15.58 0.62
CA GLY A 127 29.18 16.39 1.26
C GLY A 127 27.99 15.58 1.79
N PHE A 128 27.74 14.38 1.26
CA PHE A 128 26.71 13.47 1.75
C PHE A 128 27.22 12.57 2.88
N GLU A 129 28.46 12.08 2.75
CA GLU A 129 29.04 11.12 3.67
C GLU A 129 29.55 11.76 4.97
N ALA A 130 30.13 12.96 4.92
CA ALA A 130 30.70 13.61 6.10
C ALA A 130 29.68 13.83 7.24
N PRO A 131 28.44 14.30 6.99
CA PRO A 131 27.40 14.38 8.03
C PRO A 131 27.04 13.03 8.66
N ILE A 132 27.17 11.91 7.92
CA ILE A 132 26.93 10.56 8.43
C ILE A 132 28.03 10.18 9.43
N VAL A 133 29.30 10.44 9.10
CA VAL A 133 30.42 10.21 10.01
C VAL A 133 30.27 11.03 11.29
N GLU A 134 29.89 12.31 11.17
CA GLU A 134 29.70 13.17 12.35
C GLU A 134 28.55 12.71 13.24
N ARG A 135 27.45 12.21 12.67
CA ARG A 135 26.37 11.59 13.47
C ARG A 135 26.86 10.41 14.30
N PHE A 136 27.71 9.56 13.73
CA PHE A 136 28.31 8.44 14.47
C PHE A 136 29.30 8.90 15.56
N ARG A 137 30.00 10.03 15.36
CA ARG A 137 30.87 10.64 16.39
C ARG A 137 30.05 11.21 17.55
N GLN A 138 28.87 11.75 17.27
CA GLN A 138 28.00 12.38 18.25
C GLN A 138 27.17 11.38 19.07
N ASP A 139 26.78 10.25 18.47
CA ASP A 139 25.98 9.21 19.14
C ASP A 139 26.70 7.85 19.14
N PRO A 140 27.38 7.48 20.24
CA PRO A 140 28.05 6.19 20.39
C PRO A 140 27.12 4.96 20.30
N ASN A 141 25.81 5.14 20.52
CA ASN A 141 24.82 4.07 20.45
C ASN A 141 24.31 3.84 19.03
N LEU A 142 24.54 4.79 18.12
CA LEU A 142 24.14 4.67 16.73
C LEU A 142 25.06 3.69 15.99
N LYS A 143 24.57 2.48 15.71
CA LYS A 143 25.36 1.41 15.07
C LYS A 143 25.19 1.32 13.56
N GLU A 144 24.12 1.88 13.03
CA GLU A 144 23.83 1.83 11.59
C GLU A 144 22.95 3.02 11.20
N LEU A 145 23.23 3.57 10.03
CA LEU A 145 22.36 4.51 9.33
C LEU A 145 22.07 3.93 7.95
N ARG A 146 20.83 4.06 7.50
CA ARG A 146 20.40 3.62 6.18
C ARG A 146 19.30 4.51 5.65
N GLY A 147 19.20 4.59 4.34
CA GLY A 147 18.19 5.41 3.70
C GLY A 147 18.42 5.53 2.21
N PHE A 148 17.68 6.44 1.60
CA PHE A 148 17.82 6.75 0.18
C PHE A 148 18.41 8.15 0.02
N TYR A 149 19.22 8.33 -1.02
CA TYR A 149 19.71 9.63 -1.43
C TYR A 149 19.75 9.70 -2.96
N ASP A 150 19.65 10.91 -3.49
CA ASP A 150 19.76 11.16 -4.91
C ASP A 150 21.24 11.35 -5.28
N SER A 151 21.69 10.66 -6.32
CA SER A 151 23.03 10.78 -6.88
C SER A 151 22.94 11.09 -8.38
N PRO A 152 24.05 11.48 -9.03
CA PRO A 152 24.10 11.64 -10.49
C PRO A 152 23.73 10.38 -11.28
N SER A 153 23.87 9.18 -10.70
CA SER A 153 23.48 7.90 -11.30
C SER A 153 22.03 7.50 -10.97
N GLY A 154 21.28 8.35 -10.27
CA GLY A 154 19.91 8.10 -9.87
C GLY A 154 19.75 7.87 -8.36
N LYS A 155 18.62 7.29 -7.96
CA LYS A 155 18.31 7.06 -6.55
C LYS A 155 19.08 5.86 -6.02
N LEU A 156 19.92 6.09 -5.02
CA LEU A 156 20.71 5.06 -4.35
C LEU A 156 20.16 4.80 -2.95
N PHE A 157 20.25 3.54 -2.53
CA PHE A 157 20.06 3.15 -1.14
C PHE A 157 21.42 2.94 -0.49
N TYR A 158 21.63 3.50 0.69
CA TYR A 158 22.88 3.33 1.43
C TYR A 158 22.66 2.60 2.75
N ILE A 159 23.70 1.88 3.16
CA ILE A 159 23.91 1.45 4.54
C ILE A 159 25.28 1.98 4.96
N ALA A 160 25.34 2.55 6.15
CA ALA A 160 26.54 3.08 6.77
C ALA A 160 26.68 2.51 8.18
N ARG A 161 27.91 2.12 8.55
CA ARG A 161 28.27 1.68 9.91
C ARG A 161 29.50 2.44 10.41
N PRO A 162 29.56 2.78 11.71
CA PRO A 162 30.71 3.51 12.24
C PRO A 162 31.96 2.63 12.25
N LEU A 163 33.10 3.22 11.91
CA LEU A 163 34.42 2.61 12.06
C LEU A 163 35.24 3.41 13.07
N ALA A 164 35.34 2.85 14.27
CA ALA A 164 36.17 3.36 15.35
C ALA A 164 37.56 2.74 15.36
N ILE A 165 38.56 3.51 15.78
CA ILE A 165 39.92 3.02 16.00
C ILE A 165 39.98 2.20 17.28
N SER A 166 39.67 0.91 17.19
CA SER A 166 39.55 0.02 18.35
C SER A 166 40.87 -0.64 18.79
N LYS A 167 41.94 -0.54 17.98
CA LYS A 167 43.23 -1.18 18.25
C LYS A 167 44.38 -0.18 18.20
N GLN A 168 45.33 -0.33 19.14
CA GLN A 168 46.55 0.50 19.19
C GLN A 168 47.41 0.38 17.93
N SER A 169 47.37 -0.78 17.25
CA SER A 169 48.12 -1.02 16.01
C SER A 169 47.77 -0.04 14.89
N CYS A 170 46.57 0.54 14.88
CA CYS A 170 46.18 1.57 13.92
C CYS A 170 46.99 2.87 14.11
N LEU A 171 47.38 3.17 15.35
CA LEU A 171 48.09 4.41 15.70
C LEU A 171 49.58 4.36 15.36
N VAL A 172 50.11 3.20 14.94
CA VAL A 172 51.47 3.09 14.38
C VAL A 172 51.60 3.95 13.12
N CYS A 173 50.54 4.02 12.30
CA CYS A 173 50.56 4.80 11.05
C CYS A 173 49.74 6.10 11.13
N HIS A 174 48.76 6.19 12.05
CA HIS A 174 47.77 7.27 12.04
C HIS A 174 47.85 8.23 13.24
N SER A 175 48.85 8.09 14.11
CA SER A 175 49.05 9.01 15.25
C SER A 175 49.66 10.33 14.79
N THR A 176 50.96 10.41 14.58
CA THR A 176 51.66 11.58 14.02
C THR A 176 52.45 11.18 12.78
N PRO A 177 52.78 12.14 11.89
CA PRO A 177 53.61 11.86 10.73
C PRO A 177 54.97 11.26 11.09
N GLU A 178 55.58 11.66 12.19
CA GLU A 178 56.92 11.21 12.60
C GLU A 178 56.95 9.74 13.02
N ALA A 179 55.82 9.22 13.53
CA ALA A 179 55.67 7.83 13.94
C ALA A 179 55.39 6.88 12.76
N ALA A 180 54.92 7.42 11.63
CA ALA A 180 54.48 6.61 10.50
C ALA A 180 55.63 6.10 9.63
N PRO A 181 55.44 4.98 8.91
CA PRO A 181 56.46 4.47 7.99
C PRO A 181 56.87 5.52 6.95
N LYS A 182 58.18 5.75 6.79
CA LYS A 182 58.70 6.76 5.85
C LYS A 182 58.20 6.55 4.42
N SER A 183 58.16 5.29 3.97
CA SER A 183 57.66 4.91 2.65
C SER A 183 56.14 5.16 2.46
N MET A 184 55.36 5.24 3.55
CA MET A 184 53.96 5.69 3.51
C MET A 184 53.90 7.22 3.30
N ILE A 185 54.73 7.97 4.02
CA ILE A 185 54.80 9.43 3.92
C ILE A 185 55.28 9.86 2.53
N GLU A 186 56.29 9.18 1.97
CA GLU A 186 56.76 9.44 0.60
C GLU A 186 55.64 9.25 -0.43
N ARG A 187 54.72 8.30 -0.20
CA ARG A 187 53.62 8.01 -1.10
C ARG A 187 52.43 8.95 -0.94
N TYR A 188 52.04 9.27 0.28
CA TYR A 188 50.77 9.97 0.59
C TYR A 188 50.95 11.36 1.22
N GLY A 189 52.17 11.73 1.56
CA GLY A 189 52.49 12.96 2.29
C GLY A 189 52.22 12.89 3.79
N ALA A 190 52.57 13.96 4.48
CA ALA A 190 52.46 14.09 5.94
C ALA A 190 51.19 14.86 6.40
N THR A 191 50.33 15.28 5.47
CA THR A 191 49.25 16.23 5.77
C THR A 191 47.95 15.56 6.24
N ASN A 192 47.56 14.44 5.64
CA ASN A 192 46.26 13.80 5.89
C ASN A 192 46.42 12.41 6.50
N GLY A 193 45.38 11.92 7.19
CA GLY A 193 45.38 10.58 7.78
C GLY A 193 46.16 10.45 9.08
N PHE A 194 46.40 11.56 9.77
CA PHE A 194 47.04 11.60 11.09
C PHE A 194 46.13 12.27 12.14
N GLY A 195 46.54 12.19 13.40
CA GLY A 195 45.84 12.77 14.55
C GLY A 195 44.68 11.93 15.08
N TRP A 196 44.56 10.67 14.64
CA TRP A 196 43.49 9.77 15.09
C TRP A 196 43.73 9.34 16.54
N LYS A 197 42.64 9.16 17.29
CA LYS A 197 42.70 8.69 18.69
C LYS A 197 42.08 7.32 18.87
N LEU A 198 42.56 6.58 19.87
CA LEU A 198 41.95 5.30 20.25
C LEU A 198 40.49 5.52 20.65
N ASN A 199 39.62 4.64 20.18
CA ASN A 199 38.16 4.66 20.30
C ASN A 199 37.44 5.82 19.58
N GLU A 200 38.14 6.62 18.78
CA GLU A 200 37.52 7.65 17.95
C GLU A 200 36.90 7.03 16.70
N VAL A 201 35.65 7.41 16.39
CA VAL A 201 35.02 7.14 15.08
C VAL A 201 35.62 8.10 14.06
N VAL A 202 36.42 7.57 13.14
CA VAL A 202 37.11 8.38 12.11
C VAL A 202 36.44 8.27 10.74
N SER A 203 35.62 7.23 10.55
CA SER A 203 35.09 6.84 9.25
C SER A 203 33.73 6.17 9.36
N ALA A 204 32.99 6.16 8.26
CA ALA A 204 31.80 5.34 8.05
C ALA A 204 32.09 4.32 6.95
N GLN A 205 31.91 3.04 7.26
CA GLN A 205 31.87 1.99 6.24
C GLN A 205 30.54 2.09 5.52
N MET A 206 30.59 2.47 4.24
CA MET A 206 29.40 2.76 3.44
C MET A 206 29.33 1.84 2.23
N ILE A 207 28.14 1.29 2.00
CA ILE A 207 27.75 0.64 0.76
C ILE A 207 26.56 1.43 0.19
N SER A 208 26.61 1.77 -1.09
CA SER A 208 25.50 2.34 -1.84
C SER A 208 25.17 1.42 -2.99
N VAL A 209 23.88 1.15 -3.18
CA VAL A 209 23.38 0.26 -4.21
C VAL A 209 22.23 0.95 -4.97
N PRO A 210 22.05 0.70 -6.28
CA PRO A 210 20.95 1.25 -7.04
C PRO A 210 19.60 0.82 -6.49
N ALA A 211 18.72 1.78 -6.26
CA ALA A 211 17.35 1.52 -5.83
C ALA A 211 16.32 1.77 -6.95
N THR A 212 16.72 2.41 -8.06
CA THR A 212 15.82 2.82 -9.14
C THR A 212 14.99 1.66 -9.68
N THR A 213 15.62 0.53 -10.04
CA THR A 213 14.93 -0.64 -10.61
C THR A 213 13.99 -1.28 -9.60
N VAL A 214 14.42 -1.41 -8.35
CA VAL A 214 13.61 -2.02 -7.28
C VAL A 214 12.39 -1.14 -6.96
N LEU A 215 12.57 0.18 -6.89
CA LEU A 215 11.48 1.13 -6.69
C LEU A 215 10.52 1.18 -7.89
N GLN A 216 11.02 1.14 -9.11
CA GLN A 216 10.20 1.07 -10.33
C GLN A 216 9.41 -0.23 -10.40
N ASN A 217 10.02 -1.37 -10.04
CA ASN A 217 9.34 -2.66 -9.98
C ASN A 217 8.25 -2.68 -8.90
N ALA A 218 8.49 -2.05 -7.75
CA ALA A 218 7.48 -1.86 -6.72
C ALA A 218 6.31 -1.01 -7.23
N GLN A 219 6.57 0.12 -7.90
CA GLN A 219 5.54 0.97 -8.50
C GLN A 219 4.75 0.24 -9.60
N ARG A 220 5.43 -0.53 -10.46
CA ARG A 220 4.77 -1.32 -11.50
C ARG A 220 3.88 -2.40 -10.90
N SER A 221 4.37 -3.14 -9.91
CA SER A 221 3.59 -4.14 -9.17
C SER A 221 2.37 -3.51 -8.50
N PHE A 222 2.53 -2.33 -7.90
CA PHE A 222 1.43 -1.56 -7.33
C PHE A 222 0.37 -1.22 -8.38
N MET A 223 0.78 -0.68 -9.54
CA MET A 223 -0.13 -0.31 -10.63
C MET A 223 -0.87 -1.53 -11.22
N VAL A 224 -0.19 -2.67 -11.36
CA VAL A 224 -0.82 -3.90 -11.84
C VAL A 224 -1.87 -4.39 -10.85
N LEU A 225 -1.51 -4.47 -9.56
CA LEU A 225 -2.41 -4.97 -8.53
C LEU A 225 -3.62 -4.06 -8.30
N ILE A 226 -3.42 -2.74 -8.27
CA ILE A 226 -4.54 -1.79 -8.16
C ILE A 226 -5.42 -1.84 -9.41
N GLY A 227 -4.84 -2.05 -10.60
CA GLY A 227 -5.58 -2.22 -11.85
C GLY A 227 -6.45 -3.48 -11.83
N VAL A 228 -5.90 -4.61 -11.41
CA VAL A 228 -6.62 -5.88 -11.27
C VAL A 228 -7.74 -5.76 -10.23
N PHE A 229 -7.47 -5.18 -9.06
CA PHE A 229 -8.51 -4.96 -8.04
C PHE A 229 -9.61 -4.01 -8.53
N SER A 230 -9.25 -2.95 -9.25
CA SER A 230 -10.23 -2.03 -9.83
C SER A 230 -11.12 -2.72 -10.87
N LEU A 231 -10.55 -3.60 -11.69
CA LEU A 231 -11.29 -4.37 -12.69
C LEU A 231 -12.26 -5.37 -12.04
N ILE A 232 -11.77 -6.18 -11.09
CA ILE A 232 -12.60 -7.13 -10.33
C ILE A 232 -13.77 -6.39 -9.69
N PHE A 233 -13.49 -5.22 -9.10
CA PHE A 233 -14.52 -4.41 -8.49
C PHE A 233 -15.56 -3.87 -9.47
N ALA A 234 -15.13 -3.31 -10.59
CA ALA A 234 -16.05 -2.82 -11.60
C ALA A 234 -17.00 -3.95 -12.04
N ALA A 235 -16.47 -5.16 -12.22
CA ALA A 235 -17.28 -6.35 -12.51
C ALA A 235 -18.25 -6.68 -11.36
N THR A 236 -17.80 -6.63 -10.09
CA THR A 236 -18.67 -6.86 -8.92
C THR A 236 -19.81 -5.85 -8.81
N ILE A 237 -19.55 -4.55 -8.99
CA ILE A 237 -20.61 -3.52 -8.97
C ILE A 237 -21.64 -3.82 -10.05
N LEU A 238 -21.19 -4.09 -11.28
CA LEU A 238 -22.07 -4.36 -12.40
C LEU A 238 -22.92 -5.60 -12.13
N ALA A 239 -22.31 -6.68 -11.63
CA ALA A 239 -23.01 -7.91 -11.28
C ALA A 239 -24.05 -7.69 -10.18
N VAL A 240 -23.69 -7.02 -9.07
CA VAL A 240 -24.60 -6.78 -7.95
C VAL A 240 -25.74 -5.83 -8.35
N ASN A 241 -25.46 -4.76 -9.09
CA ASN A 241 -26.50 -3.85 -9.57
C ASN A 241 -27.44 -4.54 -10.56
N PHE A 242 -26.92 -5.38 -11.45
CA PHE A 242 -27.72 -6.18 -12.36
C PHE A 242 -28.63 -7.14 -11.59
N TRP A 243 -28.07 -7.87 -10.63
CA TRP A 243 -28.79 -8.80 -9.78
C TRP A 243 -29.90 -8.10 -8.97
N LEU A 244 -29.57 -7.02 -8.25
CA LEU A 244 -30.55 -6.23 -7.48
C LEU A 244 -31.66 -5.67 -8.37
N LYS A 245 -31.32 -5.17 -9.56
CA LYS A 245 -32.31 -4.65 -10.50
C LYS A 245 -33.27 -5.74 -10.97
N ARG A 246 -32.76 -6.95 -11.23
CA ARG A 246 -33.53 -8.07 -11.77
C ARG A 246 -34.40 -8.76 -10.72
N TYR A 247 -33.88 -8.98 -9.51
CA TYR A 247 -34.51 -9.82 -8.49
C TYR A 247 -35.22 -9.03 -7.39
N VAL A 248 -34.83 -7.77 -7.13
CA VAL A 248 -35.43 -6.97 -6.06
C VAL A 248 -36.22 -5.78 -6.62
N VAL A 249 -35.56 -4.87 -7.34
CA VAL A 249 -36.16 -3.58 -7.73
C VAL A 249 -37.29 -3.75 -8.75
N ARG A 250 -37.13 -4.61 -9.76
CA ARG A 250 -38.17 -4.83 -10.78
C ARG A 250 -39.43 -5.49 -10.20
N PRO A 251 -39.37 -6.59 -9.43
CA PRO A 251 -40.55 -7.17 -8.80
C PRO A 251 -41.26 -6.21 -7.84
N LEU A 252 -40.52 -5.49 -6.99
CA LEU A 252 -41.11 -4.48 -6.09
C LEU A 252 -41.86 -3.38 -6.85
N LYS A 253 -41.30 -2.89 -7.96
CA LYS A 253 -41.98 -1.91 -8.81
C LYS A 253 -43.24 -2.46 -9.47
N ARG A 254 -43.26 -3.75 -9.87
CA ARG A 254 -44.46 -4.38 -10.42
C ARG A 254 -45.56 -4.48 -9.37
N MET A 255 -45.22 -4.95 -8.16
CA MET A 255 -46.17 -5.01 -7.05
C MET A 255 -46.73 -3.64 -6.69
N ALA A 256 -45.88 -2.60 -6.64
CA ALA A 256 -46.34 -1.23 -6.39
C ALA A 256 -47.37 -0.76 -7.43
N LYS A 257 -47.14 -1.06 -8.72
CA LYS A 257 -48.10 -0.72 -9.80
C LYS A 257 -49.42 -1.47 -9.68
N VAL A 258 -49.39 -2.76 -9.34
CA VAL A 258 -50.62 -3.57 -9.14
C VAL A 258 -51.41 -3.03 -7.95
N ALA A 259 -50.73 -2.71 -6.84
CA ALA A 259 -51.39 -2.12 -5.68
C ALA A 259 -52.03 -0.75 -6.00
N GLU A 260 -51.36 0.08 -6.80
CA GLU A 260 -51.90 1.36 -7.27
C GLU A 260 -53.15 1.17 -8.16
N ALA A 261 -53.14 0.19 -9.07
CA ALA A 261 -54.30 -0.16 -9.90
C ALA A 261 -55.49 -0.64 -9.05
N VAL A 262 -55.26 -1.55 -8.10
CA VAL A 262 -56.29 -2.02 -7.17
C VAL A 262 -56.86 -0.87 -6.34
N SER A 263 -56.02 0.07 -5.89
CA SER A 263 -56.46 1.26 -5.16
C SER A 263 -57.35 2.19 -6.00
N MET A 264 -57.20 2.17 -7.32
CA MET A 264 -58.06 2.94 -8.25
C MET A 264 -59.32 2.17 -8.66
N GLY A 265 -59.57 0.99 -8.10
CA GLY A 265 -60.76 0.17 -8.36
C GLY A 265 -60.59 -0.91 -9.43
N ASP A 266 -59.39 -1.07 -10.00
CA ASP A 266 -59.10 -2.18 -10.92
C ASP A 266 -58.84 -3.47 -10.13
N THR A 267 -59.90 -4.24 -9.89
CA THR A 267 -59.82 -5.52 -9.17
C THR A 267 -59.27 -6.67 -10.02
N ALA A 268 -59.13 -6.48 -11.34
CA ALA A 268 -58.65 -7.50 -12.26
C ALA A 268 -57.12 -7.65 -12.23
N ALA A 269 -56.38 -6.64 -11.77
CA ALA A 269 -54.94 -6.70 -11.65
C ALA A 269 -54.47 -7.80 -10.67
N GLU A 270 -53.47 -8.61 -11.04
CA GLU A 270 -52.98 -9.74 -10.25
C GLU A 270 -51.52 -9.57 -9.78
N PHE A 271 -51.26 -10.04 -8.56
CA PHE A 271 -49.90 -10.14 -8.03
C PHE A 271 -49.29 -11.48 -8.46
N GLU A 272 -48.40 -11.46 -9.44
CA GLU A 272 -47.67 -12.65 -9.88
C GLU A 272 -46.54 -13.02 -8.92
N ARG A 273 -46.51 -14.27 -8.46
CA ARG A 273 -45.38 -14.82 -7.69
C ARG A 273 -44.25 -15.22 -8.64
N THR A 274 -43.34 -14.28 -8.90
CA THR A 274 -42.21 -14.50 -9.84
C THR A 274 -40.93 -15.01 -9.17
N SER A 275 -40.90 -15.17 -7.85
CA SER A 275 -39.72 -15.62 -7.09
C SER A 275 -40.11 -16.53 -5.94
N ASN A 276 -39.15 -17.32 -5.45
CA ASN A 276 -39.27 -18.20 -4.28
C ASN A 276 -38.62 -17.62 -3.01
N ASP A 277 -38.27 -16.34 -3.03
CA ASP A 277 -37.63 -15.59 -1.94
C ASP A 277 -38.67 -14.78 -1.13
N GLU A 278 -38.19 -13.90 -0.24
CA GLU A 278 -39.01 -12.98 0.55
C GLU A 278 -39.88 -12.07 -0.33
N VAL A 279 -39.41 -11.71 -1.53
CA VAL A 279 -40.17 -10.91 -2.49
C VAL A 279 -41.34 -11.70 -3.06
N GLY A 280 -41.15 -13.00 -3.31
CA GLY A 280 -42.24 -13.92 -3.68
C GLY A 280 -43.28 -14.12 -2.59
N SER A 281 -42.82 -14.29 -1.34
CA SER A 281 -43.70 -14.39 -0.16
C SER A 281 -44.53 -13.11 0.05
N LEU A 282 -43.93 -11.95 -0.20
CA LEU A 282 -44.62 -10.67 -0.18
C LEU A 282 -45.72 -10.60 -1.25
N ALA A 283 -45.43 -11.01 -2.48
CA ALA A 283 -46.42 -11.03 -3.57
C ALA A 283 -47.65 -11.89 -3.21
N GLU A 284 -47.43 -13.04 -2.59
CA GLU A 284 -48.51 -13.94 -2.16
C GLU A 284 -49.37 -13.30 -1.05
N THR A 285 -48.75 -12.64 -0.09
CA THR A 285 -49.46 -11.93 0.98
C THR A 285 -50.31 -10.78 0.44
N PHE A 286 -49.78 -10.01 -0.52
CA PHE A 286 -50.54 -8.96 -1.21
C PHE A 286 -51.69 -9.53 -2.06
N SER A 287 -51.51 -10.70 -2.68
CA SER A 287 -52.58 -11.39 -3.41
C SER A 287 -53.76 -11.75 -2.50
N ARG A 288 -53.48 -12.32 -1.32
CA ARG A 288 -54.51 -12.60 -0.31
C ARG A 288 -55.24 -11.33 0.15
N MET A 289 -54.50 -10.25 0.42
CA MET A 289 -55.08 -8.97 0.82
C MET A 289 -56.02 -8.41 -0.26
N LYS A 290 -55.61 -8.45 -1.54
CA LYS A 290 -56.46 -8.04 -2.67
C LYS A 290 -57.78 -8.82 -2.66
N MET A 291 -57.71 -10.15 -2.55
CA MET A 291 -58.89 -11.01 -2.58
C MET A 291 -59.85 -10.70 -1.43
N SER A 292 -59.34 -10.50 -0.21
CA SER A 292 -60.16 -10.07 0.93
C SER A 292 -60.84 -8.73 0.70
N LEU A 293 -60.14 -7.75 0.11
CA LEU A 293 -60.69 -6.43 -0.20
C LEU A 293 -61.79 -6.52 -1.27
N THR A 294 -61.56 -7.24 -2.37
CA THR A 294 -62.55 -7.42 -3.44
C THR A 294 -63.83 -8.07 -2.91
N MET A 295 -63.70 -9.11 -2.07
CA MET A 295 -64.86 -9.75 -1.43
C MET A 295 -65.63 -8.79 -0.52
N ALA A 296 -64.93 -7.93 0.24
CA ALA A 296 -65.58 -6.93 1.07
C ALA A 296 -66.33 -5.88 0.24
N MET A 297 -65.75 -5.42 -0.87
CA MET A 297 -66.41 -4.49 -1.80
C MET A 297 -67.66 -5.10 -2.45
N GLN A 298 -67.57 -6.35 -2.93
CA GLN A 298 -68.72 -7.07 -3.50
C GLN A 298 -69.86 -7.24 -2.50
N ARG A 299 -69.56 -7.57 -1.23
CA ARG A 299 -70.59 -7.66 -0.17
C ARG A 299 -71.27 -6.32 0.09
N LEU A 300 -70.51 -5.21 0.09
CA LEU A 300 -71.08 -3.87 0.24
C LEU A 300 -71.97 -3.48 -0.95
N GLU A 301 -71.58 -3.83 -2.17
CA GLU A 301 -72.41 -3.61 -3.37
C GLU A 301 -73.69 -4.45 -3.33
N GLN A 302 -73.60 -5.73 -2.96
CA GLN A 302 -74.77 -6.60 -2.77
C GLN A 302 -75.73 -6.05 -1.70
N TYR A 303 -75.19 -5.54 -0.59
CA TYR A 303 -76.02 -4.91 0.45
C TYR A 303 -76.68 -3.62 -0.06
N ARG A 304 -75.97 -2.80 -0.84
CA ARG A 304 -76.53 -1.58 -1.46
C ARG A 304 -77.59 -1.87 -2.52
N SER A 305 -77.39 -2.89 -3.37
CA SER A 305 -78.36 -3.29 -4.39
C SER A 305 -79.61 -3.93 -3.78
N GLY A 306 -79.44 -4.77 -2.75
CA GLY A 306 -80.55 -5.33 -1.96
C GLY A 306 -81.35 -4.26 -1.21
N ARG A 307 -80.71 -3.18 -0.73
CA ARG A 307 -81.43 -2.06 -0.10
C ARG A 307 -82.20 -1.20 -1.11
N ARG A 308 -81.65 -1.00 -2.33
CA ARG A 308 -82.34 -0.28 -3.41
C ARG A 308 -83.56 -1.02 -3.95
N SER A 309 -83.52 -2.35 -4.06
CA SER A 309 -84.66 -3.16 -4.52
C SER A 309 -85.81 -3.19 -3.50
N VAL A 310 -85.50 -3.19 -2.20
CA VAL A 310 -86.48 -3.09 -1.11
C VAL A 310 -87.16 -1.71 -1.10
N ASP A 311 -86.39 -0.63 -1.35
CA ASP A 311 -86.92 0.74 -1.37
C ASP A 311 -87.76 1.03 -2.63
N SER A 312 -87.39 0.46 -3.80
CA SER A 312 -88.23 0.52 -5.01
C SER A 312 -89.53 -0.30 -4.87
N GLY A 313 -89.50 -1.42 -4.15
CA GLY A 313 -90.69 -2.22 -3.85
C GLY A 313 -91.65 -1.53 -2.88
N ARG A 314 -91.13 -0.73 -1.93
CA ARG A 314 -91.98 0.09 -1.05
C ARG A 314 -92.68 1.23 -1.79
N ARG A 315 -91.99 1.94 -2.70
CA ARG A 315 -92.61 2.98 -3.55
C ARG A 315 -93.71 2.47 -4.49
N SER A 316 -93.70 1.19 -4.87
CA SER A 316 -94.79 0.60 -5.66
C SER A 316 -96.01 0.19 -4.83
N ILE A 317 -95.86 0.01 -3.51
CA ILE A 317 -96.97 -0.37 -2.61
C ILE A 317 -97.74 0.87 -2.12
N ASP A 318 -97.10 2.03 -2.02
CA ASP A 318 -97.74 3.29 -1.58
C ASP A 318 -98.49 4.06 -2.70
N ARG A 319 -98.74 3.43 -3.86
CA ARG A 319 -99.61 4.03 -4.89
C ARG A 319 -101.07 3.68 -4.56
N PRO A 320 -101.93 4.64 -4.17
CA PRO A 320 -103.31 4.34 -3.83
C PRO A 320 -104.04 3.81 -5.08
N PRO A 321 -105.02 2.90 -4.92
CA PRO A 321 -105.79 2.39 -6.05
C PRO A 321 -106.51 3.57 -6.71
N SER A 322 -106.32 3.74 -8.02
CA SER A 322 -107.14 4.64 -8.80
C SER A 322 -108.57 4.12 -8.75
N SER A 323 -109.41 4.82 -8.00
CA SER A 323 -110.86 4.74 -8.10
C SER A 323 -111.31 5.14 -9.51
N GLN A 324 -112.46 4.58 -9.91
CA GLN A 324 -113.32 4.98 -11.04
C GLN A 324 -112.92 4.37 -12.39
N ASP A 325 -113.85 4.01 -13.27
CA ASP A 325 -115.29 3.75 -13.22
C ASP A 325 -115.64 3.23 -14.62
N GLN A 326 -116.75 2.48 -14.71
CA GLN A 326 -117.50 2.05 -15.91
C GLN A 326 -117.00 0.83 -16.69
#